data_AF-A0A3D0J9F8-F1
#
_entry.id   AF-A0A3D0J9F8-F1
#
_cell.length_a   1.000
_cell.length_b   1.000
_cell.length_c   1.000
_cell.angle_alpha   90.00
_cell.angle_beta   90.00
_cell.angle_gamma   90.00
#
_symmetry.space_group_name_H-M   'P 1'
#
loop_
_entity.id
_entity.type
_entity.pdbx_description
1 polymer ?
#
loop_
_entity_poly.entity_id
_entity_poly.type
_entity_poly.pdbx_seq_one_letter_code
_entity_poly.pdbx_strand_id
1 'polypeptide(L)'
;MKNIYKALLAEQQADGTIPHHPYHKWRGANWVLLQLAELGYPPGGRELIPLRNQVYEWLLSERHLKSVKTIADKPRRCGSQEGNAIFSTLTLGISDQRVEQLISNLVKWQWPDGGWNCDKKPSAHTSSFHETLPPFRALALHARITACKTSRRAAEKAAELFLSRKLFLRKKDDTVMDPGFTRLAYPAYWHYNILAGLKAMAEAGLINDPRCRPALDLLESKRLPDGGWPAEVKFYRFSEETANGTTPVNWGGTSRIKSNPYVTADALFVLRSAGRV
;
A
#
# COMPACT_ATOMS: atom_id res chain seq x y z
N MET A 1 -3.28 -20.92 -0.72
CA MET A 1 -2.13 -20.01 -0.88
C MET A 1 -1.16 -20.45 -1.97
N LYS A 2 -0.62 -21.69 -1.97
CA LYS A 2 0.33 -22.17 -3.01
C LYS A 2 -0.10 -21.92 -4.47
N ASN A 3 -1.39 -22.12 -4.80
CA ASN A 3 -1.90 -21.88 -6.15
C ASN A 3 -1.94 -20.38 -6.53
N ILE A 4 -2.12 -19.48 -5.56
CA ILE A 4 -2.13 -18.03 -5.79
C ILE A 4 -0.72 -17.53 -6.07
N TYR A 5 0.28 -18.03 -5.33
CA TYR A 5 1.68 -17.69 -5.59
C TYR A 5 2.12 -18.10 -7.00
N LYS A 6 1.74 -19.31 -7.42
CA LYS A 6 1.98 -19.78 -8.79
C LYS A 6 1.32 -18.87 -9.82
N ALA A 7 0.07 -18.45 -9.60
CA ALA A 7 -0.61 -17.54 -10.51
C ALA A 7 0.04 -16.15 -10.57
N LEU A 8 0.51 -15.61 -9.45
CA LEU A 8 1.24 -14.32 -9.40
C LEU A 8 2.59 -14.38 -10.12
N LEU A 9 3.25 -15.54 -10.10
CA LEU A 9 4.54 -15.77 -10.74
C LEU A 9 4.41 -16.44 -12.12
N ALA A 10 3.19 -16.59 -12.66
CA ALA A 10 2.95 -17.35 -13.89
C ALA A 10 3.61 -16.73 -15.13
N GLU A 11 3.82 -15.40 -15.13
CA GLU A 11 4.48 -14.67 -16.21
C GLU A 11 6.00 -14.55 -16.01
N GLN A 12 6.57 -15.21 -15.00
CA GLN A 12 8.01 -15.19 -14.76
C GLN A 12 8.74 -15.96 -15.87
N GLN A 13 9.74 -15.33 -16.47
CA GLN A 13 10.57 -15.89 -17.54
C GLN A 13 11.72 -16.74 -16.97
N ALA A 14 12.45 -17.42 -17.85
CA ALA A 14 13.58 -18.28 -17.46
C ALA A 14 14.71 -17.52 -16.73
N ASP A 15 14.90 -16.23 -17.01
CA ASP A 15 15.85 -15.36 -16.30
C ASP A 15 15.30 -14.83 -14.95
N GLY A 16 14.08 -15.25 -14.60
CA GLY A 16 13.37 -14.85 -13.39
C GLY A 16 12.68 -13.50 -13.48
N THR A 17 12.68 -12.80 -14.62
CA THR A 17 12.01 -11.50 -14.78
C THR A 17 10.55 -11.63 -15.22
N ILE A 18 9.78 -10.53 -15.22
CA ILE A 18 8.45 -10.47 -15.86
C ILE A 18 8.55 -9.62 -17.14
N PRO A 19 7.91 -10.02 -18.27
CA PRO A 19 8.02 -9.35 -19.58
C PRO A 19 7.19 -8.06 -19.69
N HIS A 20 7.07 -7.32 -18.59
CA HIS A 20 6.26 -6.11 -18.50
C HIS A 20 7.05 -4.99 -17.82
N HIS A 21 6.66 -3.74 -18.09
CA HIS A 21 7.14 -2.62 -17.29
C HIS A 21 6.86 -2.91 -15.80
N PRO A 22 7.80 -2.63 -14.86
CA PRO A 22 7.63 -3.01 -13.46
C PRO A 22 6.35 -2.50 -12.79
N TYR A 23 5.79 -1.39 -13.30
CA TYR A 23 4.52 -0.81 -12.85
C TYR A 23 3.27 -1.18 -13.67
N HIS A 24 3.37 -2.07 -14.67
CA HIS A 24 2.22 -2.49 -15.47
C HIS A 24 1.11 -3.01 -14.55
N LYS A 25 -0.06 -2.36 -14.57
CA LYS A 25 -1.02 -2.49 -13.47
C LYS A 25 -1.44 -3.94 -13.25
N TRP A 26 -1.16 -4.36 -12.01
CA TRP A 26 -1.43 -5.64 -11.34
C TRP A 26 -0.61 -6.84 -11.78
N ARG A 27 0.24 -6.71 -12.81
CA ARG A 27 1.09 -7.80 -13.34
C ARG A 27 2.59 -7.48 -13.38
N GLY A 28 2.97 -6.20 -13.41
CA GLY A 28 4.37 -5.80 -13.35
C GLY A 28 5.00 -6.21 -12.01
N ALA A 29 6.33 -6.40 -12.02
CA ALA A 29 7.11 -6.89 -10.88
C ALA A 29 6.83 -6.14 -9.56
N ASN A 30 6.58 -4.82 -9.60
CA ASN A 30 6.27 -4.05 -8.40
C ASN A 30 4.96 -4.50 -7.72
N TRP A 31 3.94 -4.84 -8.53
CA TRP A 31 2.65 -5.31 -8.03
C TRP A 31 2.71 -6.77 -7.61
N VAL A 32 3.44 -7.60 -8.35
CA VAL A 32 3.62 -9.02 -7.98
C VAL A 32 4.32 -9.14 -6.63
N LEU A 33 5.44 -8.42 -6.42
CA LEU A 33 6.14 -8.39 -5.15
C LEU A 33 5.25 -7.88 -4.00
N LEU A 34 4.47 -6.82 -4.24
CA LEU A 34 3.50 -6.33 -3.25
C LEU A 34 2.49 -7.40 -2.85
N GLN A 35 1.88 -8.10 -3.82
CA GLN A 35 0.88 -9.12 -3.53
C GLN A 35 1.48 -10.35 -2.84
N LEU A 36 2.71 -10.73 -3.18
CA LEU A 36 3.42 -11.80 -2.47
C LEU A 36 3.69 -11.41 -1.01
N ALA A 37 4.11 -10.17 -0.76
CA ALA A 37 4.31 -9.65 0.60
C ALA A 37 3.00 -9.62 1.40
N GLU A 38 1.90 -9.13 0.82
CA GLU A 38 0.57 -9.07 1.46
C GLU A 38 0.02 -10.45 1.82
N LEU A 39 0.34 -11.46 1.03
CA LEU A 39 -0.07 -12.85 1.26
C LEU A 39 0.91 -13.64 2.14
N GLY A 40 1.94 -13.01 2.69
CA GLY A 40 2.93 -13.68 3.54
C GLY A 40 3.72 -14.77 2.82
N TYR A 41 4.14 -14.52 1.57
CA TYR A 41 5.08 -15.41 0.88
C TYR A 41 6.37 -15.57 1.70
N PRO A 42 6.96 -16.79 1.78
CA PRO A 42 8.15 -17.04 2.59
C PRO A 42 9.31 -16.07 2.27
N PRO A 43 9.97 -15.49 3.28
CA PRO A 43 11.06 -14.55 3.05
C PRO A 43 12.33 -15.25 2.55
N GLY A 44 13.21 -14.50 1.88
CA GLY A 44 14.53 -14.95 1.43
C GLY A 44 14.54 -15.76 0.13
N GLY A 45 13.41 -15.83 -0.60
CA GLY A 45 13.31 -16.48 -1.89
C GLY A 45 14.21 -15.84 -2.95
N ARG A 46 15.26 -16.56 -3.38
CA ARG A 46 16.24 -16.07 -4.37
C ARG A 46 15.61 -15.88 -5.75
N GLU A 47 14.55 -16.62 -6.06
CA GLU A 47 13.74 -16.51 -7.27
C GLU A 47 13.07 -15.13 -7.42
N LEU A 48 12.96 -14.35 -6.35
CA LEU A 48 12.37 -13.00 -6.38
C LEU A 48 13.43 -11.90 -6.63
N ILE A 49 14.72 -12.24 -6.60
CA ILE A 49 15.82 -11.28 -6.81
C ILE A 49 15.75 -10.61 -8.19
N PRO A 50 15.47 -11.31 -9.31
CA PRO A 50 15.37 -10.65 -10.61
C PRO A 50 14.19 -9.66 -10.67
N LEU A 51 13.02 -9.99 -10.09
CA LEU A 51 11.89 -9.05 -9.97
C LEU A 51 12.28 -7.79 -9.18
N ARG A 52 12.97 -7.96 -8.04
CA ARG A 52 13.48 -6.83 -7.25
C ARG A 52 14.43 -5.97 -8.09
N ASN A 53 15.35 -6.58 -8.82
CA ASN A 53 16.29 -5.85 -9.68
C ASN A 53 15.54 -5.02 -10.73
N GLN A 54 14.56 -5.60 -11.43
CA GLN A 54 13.72 -4.86 -12.39
C GLN A 54 13.05 -3.64 -11.75
N VAL A 55 12.51 -3.78 -10.53
CA VAL A 55 11.86 -2.68 -9.82
C VAL A 55 12.86 -1.61 -9.41
N TYR A 56 13.99 -1.99 -8.82
CA TYR A 56 15.00 -1.04 -8.35
C TYR A 56 15.71 -0.32 -9.49
N GLU A 57 16.05 -1.02 -10.58
CA GLU A 57 16.64 -0.41 -11.78
C GLU A 57 15.70 0.62 -12.41
N TRP A 58 14.40 0.33 -12.44
CA TRP A 58 13.40 1.29 -12.89
C TRP A 58 13.33 2.51 -11.96
N LEU A 59 13.11 2.31 -10.65
CA LEU A 59 12.91 3.40 -9.67
C LEU A 59 14.18 4.24 -9.43
N LEU A 60 15.36 3.70 -9.70
CA LEU A 60 16.63 4.40 -9.56
C LEU A 60 17.21 4.87 -10.89
N SER A 61 16.52 4.62 -12.01
CA SER A 61 16.94 5.12 -13.31
C SER A 61 16.96 6.65 -13.33
N GLU A 62 17.91 7.22 -14.08
CA GLU A 62 18.01 8.67 -14.27
C GLU A 62 16.70 9.26 -14.83
N ARG A 63 16.06 8.56 -15.77
CA ARG A 63 14.76 8.94 -16.33
C ARG A 63 13.70 9.08 -15.24
N HIS A 64 13.64 8.13 -14.31
CA HIS A 64 12.69 8.15 -13.21
C HIS A 64 12.96 9.30 -12.24
N LEU A 65 14.21 9.45 -11.81
CA LEU A 65 14.60 10.50 -10.87
C LEU A 65 14.37 11.91 -11.44
N LYS A 66 14.67 12.13 -12.73
CA LYS A 66 14.40 13.41 -13.43
C LYS A 66 12.91 13.70 -13.63
N SER A 67 12.04 12.69 -13.50
CA SER A 67 10.58 12.85 -13.62
C SER A 67 9.96 13.54 -12.41
N VAL A 68 10.65 13.55 -11.26
CA VAL A 68 10.18 14.23 -10.04
C VAL A 68 10.38 15.74 -10.20
N LYS A 69 9.27 16.48 -10.28
CA LYS A 69 9.29 17.94 -10.44
C LYS A 69 8.92 18.62 -9.13
N THR A 70 9.65 19.65 -8.74
CA THR A 70 9.26 20.53 -7.64
C THR A 70 8.39 21.66 -8.18
N ILE A 71 7.18 21.81 -7.64
CA ILE A 71 6.24 22.88 -8.01
C ILE A 71 5.78 23.53 -6.71
N ALA A 72 5.95 24.85 -6.57
CA ALA A 72 5.64 25.59 -5.34
C ALA A 72 6.24 24.92 -4.09
N ASP A 73 7.55 24.66 -4.15
CA ASP A 73 8.40 24.04 -3.11
C ASP A 73 8.00 22.62 -2.68
N LYS A 74 7.20 21.94 -3.50
CA LYS A 74 6.70 20.60 -3.21
C LYS A 74 7.05 19.63 -4.34
N PRO A 75 7.85 18.58 -4.07
CA PRO A 75 8.13 17.52 -5.03
C PRO A 75 6.85 16.78 -5.44
N ARG A 76 6.57 16.67 -6.74
CA ARG A 76 5.38 15.98 -7.27
C ARG A 76 5.74 14.57 -7.67
N ARG A 77 5.26 13.58 -6.91
CA ARG A 77 5.57 12.18 -7.14
C ARG A 77 4.50 11.22 -6.61
N CYS A 78 4.27 10.14 -7.36
CA CYS A 78 3.52 8.99 -6.88
C CYS A 78 4.35 8.22 -5.85
N GLY A 79 4.27 8.61 -4.58
CA GLY A 79 4.99 7.94 -3.49
C GLY A 79 4.63 6.46 -3.34
N SER A 80 3.47 6.06 -3.87
CA SER A 80 3.03 4.65 -3.88
C SER A 80 4.00 3.69 -4.57
N GLN A 81 4.79 4.15 -5.55
CA GLN A 81 5.68 3.27 -6.31
C GLN A 81 6.89 2.86 -5.44
N GLU A 82 7.61 3.83 -4.90
CA GLU A 82 8.74 3.61 -4.00
C GLU A 82 8.29 2.98 -2.68
N GLY A 83 7.16 3.43 -2.13
CA GLY A 83 6.59 2.87 -0.90
C GLY A 83 6.27 1.38 -1.03
N ASN A 84 5.58 0.96 -2.09
CA ASN A 84 5.29 -0.46 -2.32
C ASN A 84 6.56 -1.28 -2.58
N ALA A 85 7.54 -0.75 -3.31
CA ALA A 85 8.81 -1.43 -3.55
C ALA A 85 9.60 -1.66 -2.25
N ILE A 86 9.74 -0.63 -1.41
CA ILE A 86 10.43 -0.74 -0.11
C ILE A 86 9.67 -1.72 0.80
N PHE A 87 8.36 -1.54 0.97
CA PHE A 87 7.55 -2.40 1.84
C PHE A 87 7.66 -3.87 1.43
N SER A 88 7.46 -4.18 0.15
CA SER A 88 7.47 -5.56 -0.35
C SER A 88 8.84 -6.21 -0.22
N THR A 89 9.90 -5.52 -0.63
CA THR A 89 11.26 -6.09 -0.61
C THR A 89 11.82 -6.28 0.80
N LEU A 90 11.49 -5.38 1.74
CA LEU A 90 11.80 -5.57 3.16
C LEU A 90 11.01 -6.75 3.75
N THR A 91 9.70 -6.83 3.49
CA THR A 91 8.83 -7.89 4.01
C THR A 91 9.23 -9.27 3.49
N LEU A 92 9.59 -9.36 2.21
CA LEU A 92 10.04 -10.59 1.58
C LEU A 92 11.51 -10.94 1.89
N GLY A 93 12.22 -10.10 2.66
CA GLY A 93 13.62 -10.35 3.02
C GLY A 93 14.56 -10.41 1.81
N ILE A 94 14.23 -9.69 0.73
CA ILE A 94 15.03 -9.66 -0.50
C ILE A 94 15.67 -8.29 -0.77
N SER A 95 15.46 -7.28 0.07
CA SER A 95 16.09 -5.96 -0.12
C SER A 95 17.61 -6.01 -0.14
N ASP A 96 18.25 -5.07 -0.84
CA ASP A 96 19.69 -4.79 -0.77
C ASP A 96 19.93 -3.31 -0.48
N GLN A 97 21.20 -2.87 -0.48
CA GLN A 97 21.61 -1.49 -0.16
C GLN A 97 20.87 -0.39 -0.94
N ARG A 98 20.31 -0.70 -2.12
CA ARG A 98 19.54 0.27 -2.92
C ARG A 98 18.24 0.71 -2.23
N VAL A 99 17.73 -0.07 -1.27
CA VAL A 99 16.55 0.31 -0.48
C VAL A 99 16.76 1.63 0.27
N GLU A 100 17.98 1.89 0.76
CA GLU A 100 18.32 3.12 1.46
C GLU A 100 18.21 4.34 0.56
N GLN A 101 18.54 4.20 -0.73
CA GLN A 101 18.37 5.29 -1.69
C GLN A 101 16.88 5.58 -1.95
N LEU A 102 16.03 4.55 -2.03
CA LEU A 102 14.59 4.73 -2.17
C LEU A 102 13.97 5.40 -0.93
N ILE A 103 14.43 5.02 0.26
CA ILE A 103 14.03 5.64 1.53
C ILE A 103 14.44 7.12 1.57
N SER A 104 15.70 7.42 1.24
CA SER A 104 16.23 8.79 1.18
C SER A 104 15.43 9.65 0.20
N ASN A 105 15.08 9.10 -0.96
CA ASN A 105 14.21 9.76 -1.93
C ASN A 105 12.83 10.08 -1.36
N LEU A 106 12.16 9.11 -0.73
CA LEU A 106 10.84 9.35 -0.12
C LEU A 106 10.91 10.44 0.95
N VAL A 107 11.89 10.39 1.85
CA VAL A 107 12.08 11.41 2.89
C VAL A 107 12.29 12.80 2.27
N LYS A 108 13.10 12.90 1.22
CA LYS A 108 13.32 14.16 0.49
C LYS A 108 12.06 14.67 -0.20
N TRP A 109 11.17 13.78 -0.64
CA TRP A 109 9.95 14.14 -1.36
C TRP A 109 8.73 14.34 -0.45
N GLN A 110 8.87 14.14 0.85
CA GLN A 110 7.79 14.33 1.82
C GLN A 110 7.37 15.81 1.88
N TRP A 111 6.08 16.07 1.78
CA TRP A 111 5.53 17.43 1.88
C TRP A 111 5.50 17.92 3.33
N PRO A 112 5.35 19.24 3.55
CA PRO A 112 5.26 19.80 4.90
C PRO A 112 4.13 19.23 5.76
N ASP A 113 3.02 18.79 5.15
CA ASP A 113 1.89 18.16 5.85
C ASP A 113 2.11 16.67 6.16
N GLY A 114 3.29 16.14 5.83
CA GLY A 114 3.73 14.78 6.17
C GLY A 114 3.46 13.72 5.11
N GLY A 115 2.77 14.03 4.01
CA GLY A 115 2.46 13.04 2.99
C GLY A 115 3.18 13.24 1.65
N TRP A 116 2.65 12.58 0.62
CA TRP A 116 3.10 12.65 -0.77
C TRP A 116 1.91 12.89 -1.70
N ASN A 117 2.17 13.50 -2.85
CA ASN A 117 1.17 13.70 -3.90
C ASN A 117 1.84 13.90 -5.26
N CYS A 118 1.16 13.45 -6.31
CA CYS A 118 1.58 13.59 -7.70
C CYS A 118 0.84 14.70 -8.47
N ASP A 119 -0.14 15.37 -7.85
CA ASP A 119 -0.89 16.47 -8.48
C ASP A 119 0.05 17.61 -8.89
N LYS A 120 0.04 17.94 -10.18
CA LYS A 120 0.90 18.97 -10.79
C LYS A 120 0.29 20.36 -10.70
N LYS A 121 -0.96 20.52 -10.25
CA LYS A 121 -1.56 21.83 -10.02
C LYS A 121 -0.74 22.61 -8.98
N PRO A 122 -0.30 23.85 -9.26
CA PRO A 122 0.46 24.64 -8.30
C PRO A 122 -0.29 24.89 -6.98
N SER A 123 -1.63 24.98 -7.03
CA SER A 123 -2.50 25.16 -5.87
C SER A 123 -2.64 23.93 -4.97
N ALA A 124 -2.16 22.75 -5.38
CA ALA A 124 -2.22 21.55 -4.56
C ALA A 124 -1.35 21.72 -3.30
N HIS A 125 -2.02 21.77 -2.14
CA HIS A 125 -1.42 22.02 -0.83
C HIS A 125 -1.65 20.89 0.19
N THR A 126 -2.38 19.84 -0.19
CA THR A 126 -2.65 18.68 0.66
C THR A 126 -2.14 17.41 0.00
N SER A 127 -1.50 16.55 0.80
CA SER A 127 -1.04 15.25 0.36
C SER A 127 -2.18 14.28 0.07
N SER A 128 -1.95 13.37 -0.87
CA SER A 128 -2.94 12.36 -1.27
C SER A 128 -2.87 11.17 -0.31
N PHE A 129 -4.02 10.72 0.20
CA PHE A 129 -4.10 9.53 1.05
C PHE A 129 -3.62 8.27 0.29
N HIS A 130 -3.95 8.19 -1.00
CA HIS A 130 -3.52 7.13 -1.89
C HIS A 130 -2.00 7.07 -2.04
N GLU A 131 -1.36 8.22 -2.25
CA GLU A 131 0.09 8.29 -2.48
C GLU A 131 0.89 8.30 -1.17
N THR A 132 0.25 8.56 -0.04
CA THR A 132 0.89 8.62 1.28
C THR A 132 0.89 7.27 2.01
N LEU A 133 -0.14 6.44 1.80
CA LEU A 133 -0.30 5.19 2.55
C LEU A 133 0.89 4.22 2.35
N PRO A 134 1.36 3.94 1.11
CA PRO A 134 2.49 3.03 0.94
C PRO A 134 3.82 3.56 1.51
N PRO A 135 4.22 4.83 1.30
CA PRO A 135 5.37 5.41 2.00
C PRO A 135 5.29 5.33 3.52
N PHE A 136 4.13 5.63 4.12
CA PHE A 136 3.93 5.52 5.56
C PHE A 136 4.23 4.10 6.05
N ARG A 137 3.59 3.11 5.44
CA ARG A 137 3.75 1.69 5.79
C ARG A 137 5.20 1.22 5.63
N ALA A 138 5.84 1.60 4.54
CA ALA A 138 7.23 1.25 4.24
C ALA A 138 8.23 1.87 5.23
N LEU A 139 8.08 3.17 5.54
CA LEU A 139 8.96 3.89 6.45
C LEU A 139 8.77 3.43 7.90
N ALA A 140 7.53 3.11 8.31
CA ALA A 140 7.25 2.52 9.60
C ALA A 140 7.90 1.13 9.75
N LEU A 141 7.77 0.28 8.73
CA LEU A 141 8.45 -1.02 8.69
C LEU A 141 9.96 -0.85 8.78
N HIS A 142 10.55 0.00 7.93
CA HIS A 142 11.99 0.26 7.93
C HIS A 142 12.48 0.74 9.31
N ALA A 143 11.80 1.73 9.90
CA ALA A 143 12.13 2.24 11.23
C ALA A 143 12.08 1.15 12.32
N ARG A 144 11.14 0.20 12.21
CA ARG A 144 11.01 -0.91 13.15
C ARG A 144 12.16 -1.91 13.02
N ILE A 145 12.59 -2.24 11.80
CA ILE A 145 13.63 -3.25 11.56
C ILE A 145 15.06 -2.71 11.76
N THR A 146 15.31 -1.41 11.50
CA THR A 146 16.67 -0.82 11.56
C THR A 146 16.87 0.18 12.69
N ALA A 147 15.82 0.52 13.44
CA ALA A 147 15.81 1.63 14.39
C ALA A 147 16.16 3.00 13.76
N CYS A 148 16.02 3.17 12.44
CA CYS A 148 16.33 4.42 11.73
C CYS A 148 15.41 5.57 12.18
N LYS A 149 16.00 6.57 12.84
CA LYS A 149 15.30 7.77 13.36
C LYS A 149 14.67 8.62 12.23
N THR A 150 15.34 8.72 11.09
CA THR A 150 14.84 9.50 9.95
C THR A 150 13.56 8.88 9.38
N SER A 151 13.55 7.56 9.17
CA SER A 151 12.34 6.85 8.72
C SER A 151 11.22 6.92 9.75
N ARG A 152 11.55 6.80 11.05
CA ARG A 152 10.59 6.95 12.14
C ARG A 152 9.90 8.31 12.08
N ARG A 153 10.67 9.40 12.04
CA ARG A 153 10.13 10.77 11.97
C ARG A 153 9.27 11.00 10.73
N ALA A 154 9.69 10.47 9.58
CA ALA A 154 8.91 10.58 8.35
C ALA A 154 7.60 9.79 8.44
N ALA A 155 7.63 8.59 9.01
CA ALA A 155 6.43 7.78 9.25
C ALA A 155 5.46 8.44 10.24
N GLU A 156 5.95 9.04 11.33
CA GLU A 156 5.13 9.76 12.32
C GLU A 156 4.40 10.96 11.69
N LYS A 157 5.10 11.75 10.86
CA LYS A 157 4.48 12.86 10.11
C LYS A 157 3.39 12.35 9.15
N ALA A 158 3.65 11.24 8.46
CA ALA A 158 2.67 10.64 7.56
C ALA A 158 1.47 10.09 8.34
N ALA A 159 1.68 9.48 9.50
CA ALA A 159 0.62 9.02 10.39
C ALA A 159 -0.28 10.18 10.82
N GLU A 160 0.29 11.32 11.19
CA GLU A 160 -0.47 12.51 11.60
C GLU A 160 -1.39 13.05 10.49
N LEU A 161 -1.01 12.92 9.21
CA LEU A 161 -1.89 13.26 8.08
C LEU A 161 -3.21 12.47 8.14
N PHE A 162 -3.14 11.17 8.43
CA PHE A 162 -4.29 10.28 8.54
C PHE A 162 -5.03 10.47 9.87
N LEU A 163 -4.31 10.51 10.99
CA LEU A 163 -4.88 10.57 12.34
C LEU A 163 -5.63 11.89 12.58
N SER A 164 -5.08 13.02 12.14
CA SER A 164 -5.79 14.32 12.21
C SER A 164 -7.09 14.38 11.42
N ARG A 165 -7.37 13.36 10.59
CA ARG A 165 -8.58 13.17 9.78
C ARG A 165 -9.36 11.92 10.19
N LYS A 166 -9.04 11.33 11.35
CA LYS A 166 -9.66 10.09 11.85
C LYS A 166 -9.73 9.01 10.77
N LEU A 167 -8.68 8.93 9.95
CA LEU A 167 -8.51 8.05 8.78
C LEU A 167 -9.43 8.28 7.57
N PHE A 168 -10.56 8.99 7.66
CA PHE A 168 -11.45 9.18 6.49
C PHE A 168 -12.34 10.43 6.53
N LEU A 169 -12.27 11.22 7.59
CA LEU A 169 -13.11 12.38 7.86
C LEU A 169 -12.38 13.71 7.58
N ARG A 170 -13.16 14.75 7.29
CA ARG A 170 -12.65 16.12 7.15
C ARG A 170 -12.33 16.69 8.52
N LYS A 171 -11.24 17.46 8.62
CA LYS A 171 -10.86 18.17 9.86
C LYS A 171 -11.91 19.16 10.36
N LYS A 172 -12.67 19.76 9.44
CA LYS A 172 -13.53 20.91 9.73
C LYS A 172 -14.82 20.50 10.43
N ASP A 173 -15.44 19.42 9.99
CA ASP A 173 -16.83 19.07 10.32
C ASP A 173 -17.04 17.56 10.49
N ASP A 174 -15.96 16.77 10.51
CA ASP A 174 -16.01 15.31 10.62
C ASP A 174 -16.89 14.62 9.56
N THR A 175 -17.16 15.27 8.42
CA THR A 175 -17.84 14.62 7.28
C THR A 175 -16.88 13.74 6.50
N VAL A 176 -17.41 12.72 5.80
CA VAL A 176 -16.59 11.82 4.96
C VAL A 176 -15.88 12.61 3.84
N MET A 177 -14.56 12.46 3.73
CA MET A 177 -13.77 13.17 2.72
C MET A 177 -14.02 12.68 1.30
N ASP A 178 -14.11 11.37 1.15
CA ASP A 178 -14.33 10.67 -0.11
C ASP A 178 -15.16 9.41 0.18
N PRO A 179 -16.35 9.25 -0.43
CA PRO A 179 -17.18 8.05 -0.25
C PRO A 179 -16.46 6.74 -0.61
N GLY A 180 -15.44 6.80 -1.48
CA GLY A 180 -14.58 5.67 -1.80
C GLY A 180 -13.77 5.16 -0.62
N PHE A 181 -13.42 6.01 0.34
CA PHE A 181 -12.60 5.61 1.50
C PHE A 181 -13.35 4.66 2.42
N THR A 182 -14.68 4.73 2.47
CA THR A 182 -15.52 3.88 3.31
C THR A 182 -15.88 2.55 2.66
N ARG A 183 -15.42 2.28 1.44
CA ARG A 183 -15.70 1.02 0.72
C ARG A 183 -14.55 0.04 0.87
N LEU A 184 -14.82 -1.11 1.46
CA LEU A 184 -13.84 -2.18 1.65
C LEU A 184 -13.45 -2.79 0.30
N ALA A 185 -12.16 -3.06 0.11
CA ALA A 185 -11.62 -3.60 -1.13
C ALA A 185 -10.47 -4.56 -0.85
N TYR A 186 -10.34 -5.60 -1.67
CA TYR A 186 -9.14 -6.43 -1.72
C TYR A 186 -8.88 -6.92 -3.15
N PRO A 187 -7.63 -6.86 -3.64
CA PRO A 187 -6.54 -6.05 -3.11
C PRO A 187 -6.84 -4.56 -3.26
N ALA A 188 -6.34 -3.74 -2.34
CA ALA A 188 -6.45 -2.28 -2.46
C ALA A 188 -5.39 -1.70 -3.42
N TYR A 189 -4.28 -2.39 -3.65
CA TYR A 189 -3.13 -1.91 -4.42
C TYR A 189 -2.62 -0.56 -3.88
N TRP A 190 -2.69 0.53 -4.67
CA TRP A 190 -2.37 1.89 -4.22
C TRP A 190 -3.60 2.67 -3.73
N HIS A 191 -4.80 2.11 -3.90
CA HIS A 191 -6.02 2.78 -3.45
C HIS A 191 -6.11 2.76 -1.92
N TYR A 192 -6.68 3.83 -1.39
CA TYR A 192 -6.90 4.02 0.03
C TYR A 192 -8.34 3.68 0.34
N ASN A 193 -8.53 2.94 1.43
CA ASN A 193 -9.80 2.76 2.11
C ASN A 193 -9.51 2.57 3.60
N ILE A 194 -10.53 2.69 4.46
CA ILE A 194 -10.38 2.60 5.92
C ILE A 194 -9.68 1.33 6.37
N LEU A 195 -9.91 0.18 5.73
CA LEU A 195 -9.28 -1.08 6.12
C LEU A 195 -7.78 -1.07 5.81
N ALA A 196 -7.39 -0.58 4.63
CA ALA A 196 -5.97 -0.41 4.29
C ALA A 196 -5.26 0.59 5.23
N GLY A 197 -5.94 1.69 5.57
CA GLY A 197 -5.44 2.67 6.54
C GLY A 197 -5.27 2.09 7.96
N LEU A 198 -6.29 1.39 8.46
CA LEU A 198 -6.26 0.73 9.77
C LEU A 198 -5.20 -0.39 9.83
N LYS A 199 -5.07 -1.18 8.76
CA LYS A 199 -4.03 -2.22 8.66
C LYS A 199 -2.64 -1.60 8.78
N ALA A 200 -2.37 -0.51 8.07
CA ALA A 200 -1.09 0.19 8.17
C ALA A 200 -0.87 0.81 9.57
N MET A 201 -1.92 1.31 10.23
CA MET A 201 -1.81 1.78 11.63
C MET A 201 -1.49 0.63 12.59
N ALA A 202 -2.10 -0.54 12.42
CA ALA A 202 -1.80 -1.73 13.22
C ALA A 202 -0.35 -2.19 13.04
N GLU A 203 0.12 -2.29 11.80
CA GLU A 203 1.50 -2.68 11.50
C GLU A 203 2.55 -1.66 12.00
N ALA A 204 2.17 -0.39 12.06
CA ALA A 204 3.00 0.68 12.62
C ALA A 204 2.92 0.78 14.16
N GLY A 205 2.08 -0.01 14.83
CA GLY A 205 1.87 0.03 16.28
C GLY A 205 1.06 1.25 16.76
N LEU A 206 0.27 1.87 15.89
CA LEU A 206 -0.48 3.10 16.13
C LEU A 206 -2.01 2.88 16.22
N ILE A 207 -2.48 1.64 16.11
CA ILE A 207 -3.93 1.33 16.05
C ILE A 207 -4.71 1.71 17.30
N ASN A 208 -4.04 1.80 18.44
CA ASN A 208 -4.65 2.20 19.72
C ASN A 208 -4.74 3.72 19.91
N ASP A 209 -4.28 4.53 18.93
CA ASP A 209 -4.55 5.97 18.95
C ASP A 209 -6.08 6.20 18.93
N PRO A 210 -6.64 7.00 19.85
CA PRO A 210 -8.09 7.23 19.92
C PRO A 210 -8.70 7.75 18.61
N ARG A 211 -7.90 8.40 17.75
CA ARG A 211 -8.34 8.90 16.43
C ARG A 211 -8.56 7.79 15.41
N CYS A 212 -8.13 6.55 15.67
CA CYS A 212 -8.50 5.37 14.87
C CYS A 212 -9.92 4.87 15.16
N ARG A 213 -10.49 5.21 16.32
CA ARG A 213 -11.80 4.71 16.78
C ARG A 213 -12.94 4.89 15.75
N PRO A 214 -13.14 6.06 15.12
CA PRO A 214 -14.23 6.22 14.16
C PRO A 214 -14.15 5.27 12.96
N ALA A 215 -12.94 4.98 12.49
CA ALA A 215 -12.73 4.04 11.39
C ALA A 215 -12.86 2.58 11.83
N LEU A 216 -12.42 2.25 13.05
CA LEU A 216 -12.64 0.92 13.66
C LEU A 216 -14.14 0.65 13.85
N ASP A 217 -14.89 1.62 14.37
CA ASP A 217 -16.35 1.52 14.56
C ASP A 217 -17.05 1.30 13.20
N LEU A 218 -16.64 2.03 12.15
CA LEU A 218 -17.14 1.84 10.78
C LEU A 218 -16.73 0.48 10.18
N LEU A 219 -15.54 -0.03 10.49
CA LEU A 219 -15.15 -1.36 10.06
C LEU A 219 -16.06 -2.41 10.72
N GLU A 220 -16.27 -2.34 12.03
CA GLU A 220 -17.14 -3.30 12.74
C GLU A 220 -18.59 -3.25 12.28
N SER A 221 -19.14 -2.07 12.00
CA SER A 221 -20.51 -1.93 11.50
C SER A 221 -20.72 -2.61 10.13
N LYS A 222 -19.64 -2.98 9.43
CA LYS A 222 -19.67 -3.69 8.14
C LYS A 222 -19.55 -5.21 8.27
N ARG A 223 -19.46 -5.74 9.50
CA ARG A 223 -19.43 -7.19 9.75
C ARG A 223 -20.75 -7.80 9.30
N LEU A 224 -20.67 -8.89 8.54
CA LEU A 224 -21.82 -9.64 8.04
C LEU A 224 -22.32 -10.67 9.07
N PRO A 225 -23.55 -11.20 8.90
CA PRO A 225 -24.08 -12.23 9.81
C PRO A 225 -23.23 -13.49 9.92
N ASP A 226 -22.44 -13.82 8.89
CA ASP A 226 -21.48 -14.94 8.89
C ASP A 226 -20.18 -14.63 9.67
N GLY A 227 -20.08 -13.44 10.26
CA GLY A 227 -18.91 -12.97 11.02
C GLY A 227 -17.77 -12.41 10.17
N GLY A 228 -17.89 -12.43 8.84
CA GLY A 228 -16.88 -11.89 7.93
C GLY A 228 -17.19 -10.48 7.40
N TRP A 229 -16.41 -10.03 6.42
CA TRP A 229 -16.55 -8.71 5.79
C TRP A 229 -16.59 -8.83 4.27
N PRO A 230 -17.41 -8.02 3.57
CA PRO A 230 -17.49 -8.05 2.12
C PRO A 230 -16.36 -7.23 1.47
N ALA A 231 -15.96 -7.62 0.27
CA ALA A 231 -15.37 -6.65 -0.67
C ALA A 231 -16.51 -5.85 -1.30
N GLU A 232 -16.59 -4.55 -1.02
CA GLU A 232 -17.64 -3.67 -1.57
C GLU A 232 -17.25 -3.09 -2.94
N VAL A 233 -15.94 -3.02 -3.21
CA VAL A 233 -15.39 -2.56 -4.48
C VAL A 233 -14.15 -3.37 -4.85
N LYS A 234 -13.84 -3.43 -6.16
CA LYS A 234 -12.60 -4.01 -6.69
C LYS A 234 -11.98 -3.08 -7.74
N PHE A 235 -10.66 -3.12 -7.85
CA PHE A 235 -9.88 -2.29 -8.78
C PHE A 235 -9.22 -3.09 -9.91
N TYR A 236 -9.63 -4.34 -10.10
CA TYR A 236 -9.05 -5.27 -11.07
C TYR A 236 -10.14 -6.00 -11.87
N ARG A 237 -9.72 -6.54 -13.02
CA ARG A 237 -10.44 -7.58 -13.75
C ARG A 237 -9.66 -8.89 -13.64
N PHE A 238 -10.33 -9.99 -13.35
CA PHE A 238 -9.72 -11.30 -13.45
C PHE A 238 -9.64 -11.66 -14.94
N SER A 239 -8.46 -12.06 -15.40
CA SER A 239 -8.22 -12.60 -16.75
C SER A 239 -6.92 -13.36 -16.72
N GLU A 240 -6.82 -14.48 -17.44
CA GLU A 240 -5.54 -15.15 -17.67
C GLU A 240 -4.68 -14.37 -18.67
N GLU A 241 -5.31 -13.70 -19.63
CA GLU A 241 -4.66 -12.83 -20.60
C GLU A 241 -4.16 -11.51 -19.98
N THR A 242 -2.98 -11.10 -20.42
CA THR A 242 -2.35 -9.85 -20.03
C THR A 242 -3.05 -8.67 -20.68
N ALA A 243 -3.66 -7.81 -19.87
CA ALA A 243 -4.13 -6.50 -20.29
C ALA A 243 -4.04 -5.51 -19.13
N ASN A 244 -4.10 -4.22 -19.43
CA ASN A 244 -4.03 -3.20 -18.39
C ASN A 244 -5.19 -3.36 -17.37
N GLY A 245 -4.82 -3.45 -16.10
CA GLY A 245 -5.76 -3.64 -14.99
C GLY A 245 -6.31 -5.06 -14.85
N THR A 246 -5.73 -6.06 -15.53
CA THR A 246 -6.04 -7.48 -15.28
C THR A 246 -5.08 -8.10 -14.27
N THR A 247 -5.55 -9.09 -13.52
CA THR A 247 -4.73 -9.92 -12.63
C THR A 247 -5.01 -11.40 -12.90
N PRO A 248 -3.98 -12.27 -12.85
CA PRO A 248 -4.16 -13.71 -13.02
C PRO A 248 -4.78 -14.39 -11.79
N VAL A 249 -5.06 -13.64 -10.72
CA VAL A 249 -5.61 -14.18 -9.48
C VAL A 249 -7.08 -13.78 -9.33
N ASN A 250 -7.94 -14.77 -9.09
CA ASN A 250 -9.32 -14.52 -8.70
C ASN A 250 -9.40 -14.25 -7.19
N TRP A 251 -9.41 -12.97 -6.80
CA TRP A 251 -9.57 -12.54 -5.40
C TRP A 251 -11.03 -12.60 -4.89
N GLY A 252 -11.93 -13.19 -5.67
CA GLY A 252 -13.37 -13.20 -5.40
C GLY A 252 -14.12 -12.03 -6.06
N GLY A 253 -15.43 -12.00 -5.79
CA GLY A 253 -16.33 -10.95 -6.27
C GLY A 253 -16.55 -9.86 -5.24
N THR A 254 -17.26 -8.81 -5.66
CA THR A 254 -17.79 -7.78 -4.77
C THR A 254 -19.20 -8.16 -4.31
N SER A 255 -19.55 -7.84 -3.07
CA SER A 255 -20.89 -8.09 -2.51
C SER A 255 -21.20 -7.09 -1.40
N ARG A 256 -22.45 -7.07 -0.94
CA ARG A 256 -22.87 -6.44 0.31
C ARG A 256 -23.35 -7.43 1.36
N ILE A 257 -23.46 -8.71 0.98
CA ILE A 257 -24.08 -9.76 1.80
C ILE A 257 -23.24 -11.04 1.88
N LYS A 258 -22.19 -11.17 1.04
CA LYS A 258 -21.27 -12.29 1.07
C LYS A 258 -19.89 -11.81 1.49
N SER A 259 -19.29 -12.51 2.45
CA SER A 259 -17.93 -12.25 2.89
C SER A 259 -16.90 -12.52 1.80
N ASN A 260 -15.85 -11.71 1.78
CA ASN A 260 -14.65 -11.96 1.01
C ASN A 260 -13.55 -12.42 1.98
N PRO A 261 -12.94 -13.61 1.78
CA PRO A 261 -12.01 -14.17 2.76
C PRO A 261 -10.78 -13.30 3.03
N TYR A 262 -10.32 -12.54 2.04
CA TYR A 262 -9.15 -11.67 2.19
C TYR A 262 -9.49 -10.39 2.96
N VAL A 263 -10.64 -9.77 2.66
CA VAL A 263 -11.14 -8.63 3.44
C VAL A 263 -11.38 -9.05 4.88
N THR A 264 -12.00 -10.23 5.09
CA THR A 264 -12.22 -10.80 6.42
C THR A 264 -10.90 -11.00 7.18
N ALA A 265 -9.88 -11.57 6.53
CA ALA A 265 -8.58 -11.77 7.17
C ALA A 265 -7.94 -10.45 7.61
N ASP A 266 -7.92 -9.44 6.74
CA ASP A 266 -7.38 -8.12 7.07
C ASP A 266 -8.21 -7.43 8.17
N ALA A 267 -9.53 -7.54 8.14
CA ALA A 267 -10.42 -6.95 9.15
C ALA A 267 -10.21 -7.59 10.53
N LEU A 268 -10.11 -8.92 10.59
CA LEU A 268 -9.81 -9.64 11.83
C LEU A 268 -8.43 -9.28 12.37
N PHE A 269 -7.41 -9.17 11.52
CA PHE A 269 -6.08 -8.70 11.94
C PHE A 269 -6.15 -7.30 12.58
N VAL A 270 -6.86 -6.37 11.94
CA VAL A 270 -7.05 -5.00 12.47
C VAL A 270 -7.76 -5.01 13.81
N LEU A 271 -8.90 -5.71 13.93
CA LEU A 271 -9.71 -5.69 15.14
C LEU A 271 -9.03 -6.39 16.32
N ARG A 272 -8.30 -7.49 16.08
CA ARG A 272 -7.46 -8.13 17.10
C ARG A 272 -6.35 -7.21 17.57
N SER A 273 -5.68 -6.52 16.64
CA SER A 273 -4.62 -5.57 16.97
C SER A 273 -5.12 -4.38 17.79
N ALA A 274 -6.41 -4.03 17.64
CA ALA A 274 -7.11 -3.00 18.41
C ALA A 274 -7.76 -3.52 19.70
N GLY A 275 -7.63 -4.81 20.03
CA GLY A 275 -8.23 -5.41 21.23
C GLY A 275 -9.76 -5.48 21.22
N ARG A 276 -10.39 -5.54 20.03
CA ARG A 276 -11.86 -5.56 19.87
C ARG A 276 -12.47 -6.95 19.66
N VAL A 277 -11.65 -7.94 19.29
CA VAL A 277 -12.02 -9.36 19.10
C VAL A 277 -10.86 -10.29 19.46
#